data_AF-K1QJS4-F1
#
_entry.id   AF-K1QJS4-F1
#
_cell.length_a   1.000
_cell.length_b   1.000
_cell.length_c   1.000
_cell.angle_alpha   90.00
_cell.angle_beta   90.00
_cell.angle_gamma   90.00
#
_symmetry.space_group_name_H-M   'P 1'
#
loop_
_entity.id
_entity.type
_entity.pdbx_description
1 polymer ?
#
loop_
_entity_poly.entity_id
_entity_poly.type
_entity_poly.pdbx_seq_one_letter_code
_entity_poly.pdbx_strand_id
1 'polypeptide(L)'
;MLTNGHLEFLRSQASQPLQDLPYSTRAYYVRHAKGGFEFICDIIAPGQGHDLVDEVVCSYRSSSVVSQKDSMTDTVVEAYKKAADHTTRTQILSLIANKYSKATLLKMIEGMTIHQIDMARKHAATYWPGHYVDPPKIVRVRILKGKIQHFIEFISAPMYLHTVDFGSKHLKLSSGLEVKIPKVIRTMIASRLITAYVAYCQNNDIVPPSRATLYKIVKVCAASQMKSLHGINNLASEGESGISIIEKAVEKLSELGLDELKVKDFKNQLQAVKLHLKNDFKTHLITKSTCIEHCMQYALSDSPCDHEHSETCSSCHQVKNVTTEIAQCLKGVHCEANVKEEIQHDVDLSCEKIVNWRNHCIRTVNQNACKPVLESSLRCLTTACLRIHEDFLYDELEPRDLCDFLFEEEAVDILSHDKITETNRRRKQMVFEMSLYSYV
;
A
#
# COMPACT_ATOMS: atom_id res chain seq x y z
N MET A 1 23.28 -56.82 -67.74
CA MET A 1 23.07 -55.36 -67.79
C MET A 1 24.04 -54.69 -68.77
N LEU A 2 24.09 -55.22 -69.99
CA LEU A 2 24.77 -54.79 -71.22
C LEU A 2 25.24 -56.07 -71.87
N THR A 3 24.37 -56.65 -72.69
CA THR A 3 24.75 -57.70 -73.63
C THR A 3 24.87 -57.00 -74.97
N ASN A 4 26.10 -56.95 -75.50
CA ASN A 4 26.43 -56.35 -76.80
C ASN A 4 26.04 -54.86 -76.97
N GLY A 5 26.29 -54.02 -75.97
CA GLY A 5 26.14 -52.56 -76.11
C GLY A 5 24.71 -52.02 -76.10
N HIS A 6 23.71 -52.85 -75.78
CA HIS A 6 22.32 -52.44 -75.62
C HIS A 6 21.83 -52.66 -74.17
N LEU A 7 21.08 -51.70 -73.64
CA LEU A 7 20.36 -51.82 -72.37
C LEU A 7 19.32 -52.95 -72.45
N GLU A 8 19.39 -53.92 -71.54
CA GLU A 8 18.39 -54.98 -71.45
C GLU A 8 17.03 -54.42 -71.02
N PHE A 9 15.95 -54.87 -71.66
CA PHE A 9 14.58 -54.51 -71.26
C PHE A 9 14.28 -55.01 -69.84
N LEU A 10 13.65 -54.15 -69.03
CA LEU A 10 13.26 -54.46 -67.65
C LEU A 10 12.35 -55.70 -67.62
N ARG A 11 12.68 -56.69 -66.78
CA ARG A 11 11.90 -57.93 -66.65
C ARG A 11 10.59 -57.75 -65.86
N SER A 12 10.42 -56.62 -65.19
CA SER A 12 9.22 -56.25 -64.42
C SER A 12 9.15 -54.73 -64.18
N GLN A 13 7.97 -54.23 -63.81
CA GLN A 13 7.74 -52.82 -63.44
C GLN A 13 7.33 -52.70 -61.96
N ALA A 14 7.66 -51.58 -61.33
CA ALA A 14 7.31 -51.33 -59.93
C ALA A 14 5.80 -51.04 -59.78
N SER A 15 5.11 -51.84 -58.98
CA SER A 15 3.66 -51.72 -58.72
C SER A 15 3.31 -50.84 -57.50
N GLN A 16 4.31 -50.43 -56.71
CA GLN A 16 4.17 -49.63 -55.49
C GLN A 16 5.27 -48.55 -55.43
N PRO A 17 5.11 -47.49 -54.61
CA PRO A 17 6.14 -46.46 -54.42
C PRO A 17 7.50 -47.05 -54.02
N LEU A 18 8.60 -46.47 -54.53
CA LEU A 18 9.96 -47.00 -54.35
C LEU A 18 10.39 -47.15 -52.88
N GLN A 19 9.80 -46.36 -51.97
CA GLN A 19 10.09 -46.36 -50.54
C GLN A 19 9.53 -47.60 -49.83
N ASP A 20 8.44 -48.15 -50.34
CA ASP A 20 7.68 -49.24 -49.73
C ASP A 20 8.07 -50.63 -50.29
N LEU A 21 8.95 -50.66 -51.29
CA LEU A 21 9.42 -51.90 -51.90
C LEU A 21 10.40 -52.65 -50.98
N PRO A 22 10.34 -54.01 -50.96
CA PRO A 22 11.35 -54.83 -50.30
C PRO A 22 12.76 -54.51 -50.80
N TYR A 23 13.75 -54.60 -49.90
CA TYR A 23 15.13 -54.18 -50.17
C TYR A 23 15.72 -54.80 -51.44
N SER A 24 15.52 -56.09 -51.67
CA SER A 24 16.04 -56.81 -52.85
C SER A 24 15.42 -56.29 -54.16
N THR A 25 14.11 -56.05 -54.15
CA THR A 25 13.37 -55.50 -55.30
C THR A 25 13.78 -54.06 -55.59
N ARG A 26 13.92 -53.23 -54.55
CA ARG A 26 14.40 -51.85 -54.68
C ARG A 26 15.84 -51.80 -55.21
N ALA A 27 16.73 -52.64 -54.68
CA ALA A 27 18.11 -52.72 -55.14
C ALA A 27 18.22 -53.17 -56.61
N TYR A 28 17.34 -54.06 -57.07
CA TYR A 28 17.26 -54.47 -58.48
C TYR A 28 16.93 -53.30 -59.41
N TYR A 29 15.91 -52.49 -59.06
CA TYR A 29 15.54 -51.32 -59.85
C TYR A 29 16.58 -50.21 -59.81
N VAL A 30 17.17 -49.93 -58.64
CA VAL A 30 18.24 -48.92 -58.50
C VAL A 30 19.46 -49.31 -59.34
N ARG A 31 19.83 -50.59 -59.37
CA ARG A 31 20.97 -51.06 -60.19
C ARG A 31 20.71 -50.90 -61.69
N HIS A 32 19.48 -51.21 -62.15
CA HIS A 32 19.11 -50.99 -63.56
C HIS A 32 19.06 -49.51 -63.93
N ALA A 33 18.49 -48.68 -63.06
CA ALA A 33 18.44 -47.23 -63.27
C ALA A 33 19.86 -46.66 -63.35
N LYS A 34 20.76 -47.06 -62.44
CA LYS A 34 22.17 -46.64 -62.45
C LYS A 34 22.86 -47.01 -63.78
N GLY A 35 22.74 -48.25 -64.22
CA GLY A 35 23.31 -48.67 -65.51
C GLY A 35 22.70 -47.93 -66.71
N GLY A 36 21.41 -47.58 -66.65
CA GLY A 36 20.75 -46.75 -67.66
C GLY A 36 21.28 -45.33 -67.73
N PHE A 37 21.45 -44.68 -66.57
CA PHE A 37 22.01 -43.33 -66.50
C PHE A 37 23.47 -43.30 -66.96
N GLU A 38 24.28 -44.26 -66.53
CA GLU A 38 25.68 -44.37 -66.97
C GLU A 38 25.77 -44.57 -68.48
N PHE A 39 24.94 -45.43 -69.07
CA PHE A 39 24.92 -45.64 -70.52
C PHE A 39 24.54 -44.38 -71.29
N ILE A 40 23.49 -43.67 -70.86
CA ILE A 40 23.09 -42.40 -71.50
C ILE A 40 24.21 -41.36 -71.38
N CYS A 41 24.85 -41.27 -70.21
CA CYS A 41 25.95 -40.35 -70.00
C CYS A 41 27.20 -40.73 -70.80
N ASP A 42 27.44 -42.02 -71.04
CA ASP A 42 28.55 -42.50 -71.88
C ASP A 42 28.28 -42.29 -73.38
N ILE A 43 27.01 -42.22 -73.81
CA ILE A 43 26.66 -41.73 -75.16
C ILE A 43 26.97 -40.23 -75.28
N ILE A 44 26.67 -39.45 -74.24
CA ILE A 44 26.86 -37.99 -74.23
C ILE A 44 28.36 -37.64 -74.13
N ALA A 45 29.11 -38.35 -73.29
CA ALA A 45 30.53 -38.17 -73.06
C ALA A 45 31.25 -39.55 -73.08
N PRO A 46 31.65 -40.04 -74.26
CA PRO A 46 32.24 -41.38 -74.43
C PRO A 46 33.49 -41.59 -73.57
N GLY A 47 33.46 -42.63 -72.73
CA GLY A 47 34.55 -42.98 -71.82
C GLY A 47 34.57 -42.16 -70.52
N GLN A 48 33.63 -41.22 -70.34
CA GLN A 48 33.49 -40.38 -69.14
C GLN A 48 32.07 -40.44 -68.56
N GLY A 49 31.24 -41.39 -68.99
CA GLY A 49 29.84 -41.46 -68.57
C GLY A 49 29.63 -41.54 -67.06
N HIS A 50 30.52 -42.23 -66.33
CA HIS A 50 30.45 -42.31 -64.87
C HIS A 50 30.71 -40.96 -64.19
N ASP A 51 31.74 -40.23 -64.62
CA ASP A 51 32.10 -38.93 -64.05
C ASP A 51 30.99 -37.89 -64.31
N LEU A 52 30.37 -37.94 -65.49
CA LEU A 52 29.24 -37.08 -65.84
C LEU A 52 28.00 -37.37 -64.99
N VAL A 53 27.72 -38.63 -64.65
CA VAL A 53 26.62 -38.98 -63.72
C VAL A 53 26.86 -38.36 -62.35
N ASP A 54 28.08 -38.46 -61.82
CA ASP A 54 28.42 -37.88 -60.51
C ASP A 54 28.29 -36.35 -60.51
N GLU A 55 28.68 -35.68 -61.60
CA GLU A 55 28.55 -34.23 -61.75
C GLU A 55 27.07 -33.78 -61.81
N VAL A 56 26.24 -34.50 -62.58
CA VAL A 56 24.79 -34.23 -62.67
C VAL A 56 24.11 -34.42 -61.31
N VAL A 57 24.42 -35.50 -60.59
CA VAL A 57 23.86 -35.75 -59.25
C VAL A 57 24.29 -34.66 -58.27
N CYS A 58 25.55 -34.21 -58.33
CA CYS A 58 26.05 -33.11 -57.51
C CYS A 58 25.37 -31.78 -57.84
N SER A 59 25.05 -31.52 -59.12
CA SER A 59 24.34 -30.30 -59.54
C SER A 59 22.91 -30.24 -58.97
N TYR A 60 22.19 -31.36 -58.92
CA TYR A 60 20.85 -31.44 -58.34
C TYR A 60 20.86 -31.38 -56.80
N ARG A 61 21.86 -32.00 -56.16
CA ARG A 61 22.09 -31.85 -54.71
C ARG A 61 22.45 -30.41 -54.33
N SER A 62 23.16 -29.70 -55.19
CA SER A 62 23.52 -28.29 -54.97
C SER A 62 22.31 -27.37 -55.22
N SER A 63 21.48 -27.68 -56.21
CA SER A 63 20.25 -26.92 -56.53
C SER A 63 19.15 -27.07 -55.48
N SER A 64 19.18 -28.13 -54.66
CA SER A 64 18.27 -28.31 -53.51
C SER A 64 18.78 -27.69 -52.21
N VAL A 65 19.99 -27.09 -52.20
CA VAL A 65 20.63 -26.47 -51.02
C VAL A 65 21.03 -25.00 -51.27
N VAL A 66 20.47 -24.35 -52.30
CA VAL A 66 20.41 -22.88 -52.37
C VAL A 66 19.26 -22.44 -51.45
N SER A 67 19.54 -22.12 -50.18
CA SER A 67 19.79 -20.73 -49.74
C SER A 67 18.72 -19.75 -50.24
N GLN A 68 17.50 -19.86 -49.70
CA GLN A 68 16.95 -18.64 -49.12
C GLN A 68 17.90 -18.29 -47.97
N LYS A 69 18.69 -17.21 -48.11
CA LYS A 69 19.12 -16.44 -46.93
C LYS A 69 17.84 -16.20 -46.15
N ASP A 70 17.70 -16.87 -45.00
CA ASP A 70 16.52 -16.72 -44.16
C ASP A 70 16.53 -15.27 -43.63
N SER A 71 15.85 -14.38 -44.36
CA SER A 71 15.77 -12.93 -44.11
C SER A 71 15.44 -12.62 -42.64
N MET A 72 14.66 -13.51 -42.02
CA MET A 72 14.31 -13.44 -40.60
C MET A 72 15.50 -13.72 -39.69
N THR A 73 16.38 -14.65 -40.05
CA THR A 73 17.59 -14.97 -39.29
C THR A 73 18.61 -13.83 -39.37
N ASP A 74 18.77 -13.19 -40.54
CA ASP A 74 19.62 -11.99 -40.68
C ASP A 74 19.08 -10.83 -39.82
N THR A 75 17.77 -10.66 -39.77
CA THR A 75 17.11 -9.66 -38.91
C THR A 75 17.36 -9.92 -37.41
N VAL A 76 17.30 -11.19 -36.98
CA VAL A 76 17.60 -11.58 -35.59
C VAL A 76 19.08 -11.34 -35.24
N VAL A 77 19.99 -11.62 -36.18
CA VAL A 77 21.43 -11.36 -36.00
C VAL A 77 21.70 -9.86 -35.87
N GLU A 78 21.03 -9.03 -36.67
CA GLU A 78 21.15 -7.58 -36.58
C GLU A 78 20.60 -7.04 -35.25
N ALA A 79 19.44 -7.53 -34.81
CA ALA A 79 18.85 -7.19 -33.51
C ALA A 79 19.77 -7.59 -32.34
N TYR A 80 20.42 -8.76 -32.43
CA TYR A 80 21.40 -9.21 -31.45
C TYR A 80 22.60 -8.26 -31.35
N LYS A 81 23.15 -7.81 -32.49
CA LYS A 81 24.28 -6.86 -32.53
C LYS A 81 23.92 -5.48 -31.96
N LYS A 82 22.68 -5.03 -32.18
CA LYS A 82 22.18 -3.72 -31.69
C LYS A 82 21.78 -3.72 -30.21
N ALA A 83 21.50 -4.87 -29.61
CA ALA A 83 21.13 -4.94 -28.20
C ALA A 83 22.29 -4.52 -27.28
N ALA A 84 22.01 -3.66 -26.31
CA ALA A 84 23.00 -3.15 -25.35
C ALA A 84 23.24 -4.10 -24.17
N ASP A 85 22.18 -4.77 -23.70
CA ASP A 85 22.20 -5.60 -22.50
C ASP A 85 22.41 -7.10 -22.82
N HIS A 86 23.15 -7.80 -21.96
CA HIS A 86 23.46 -9.22 -22.12
C HIS A 86 22.20 -10.09 -22.04
N THR A 87 21.25 -9.72 -21.18
CA THR A 87 19.97 -10.41 -21.01
C THR A 87 19.13 -10.34 -22.28
N THR A 88 19.00 -9.14 -22.86
CA THR A 88 18.31 -8.93 -24.14
C THR A 88 19.00 -9.66 -25.29
N ARG A 89 20.35 -9.64 -25.35
CA ARG A 89 21.12 -10.42 -26.32
C ARG A 89 20.83 -11.92 -26.22
N THR A 90 20.74 -12.44 -25.00
CA THR A 90 20.45 -13.86 -24.74
C THR A 90 19.02 -14.21 -25.18
N GLN A 91 18.05 -13.33 -24.93
CA GLN A 91 16.66 -13.48 -25.36
C GLN A 91 16.54 -13.51 -26.89
N ILE A 92 17.13 -12.53 -27.58
CA ILE A 92 17.10 -12.44 -29.05
C ILE A 92 17.79 -13.66 -29.68
N LEU A 93 18.97 -14.05 -29.19
CA LEU A 93 19.70 -15.20 -29.71
C LEU A 93 18.92 -16.52 -29.50
N SER A 94 18.15 -16.64 -28.42
CA SER A 94 17.37 -17.85 -28.13
C SER A 94 16.32 -18.19 -29.21
N LEU A 95 15.90 -17.22 -30.03
CA LEU A 95 14.99 -17.41 -31.17
C LEU A 95 15.57 -18.31 -32.27
N ILE A 96 16.90 -18.29 -32.45
CA ILE A 96 17.60 -19.02 -33.51
C ILE A 96 18.63 -20.04 -32.98
N ALA A 97 18.92 -20.02 -31.68
CA ALA A 97 19.99 -20.82 -31.07
C ALA A 97 19.84 -22.36 -31.24
N ASN A 98 18.60 -22.85 -31.35
CA ASN A 98 18.29 -24.27 -31.57
C ASN A 98 18.16 -24.65 -33.05
N LYS A 99 18.05 -23.66 -33.97
CA LYS A 99 17.93 -23.91 -35.41
C LYS A 99 19.26 -24.22 -36.07
N TYR A 100 20.37 -23.75 -35.49
CA TYR A 100 21.70 -23.83 -36.08
C TYR A 100 22.70 -24.54 -35.15
N SER A 101 23.71 -25.16 -35.75
CA SER A 101 24.83 -25.75 -35.01
C SER A 101 25.69 -24.65 -34.35
N LYS A 102 26.44 -24.99 -33.30
CA LYS A 102 27.36 -24.04 -32.64
C LYS A 102 28.38 -23.46 -33.63
N ALA A 103 28.93 -24.30 -34.52
CA ALA A 103 29.89 -23.89 -35.53
C ALA A 103 29.27 -22.92 -36.55
N THR A 104 28.01 -23.15 -36.94
CA THR A 104 27.27 -22.26 -37.84
C THR A 104 27.01 -20.90 -37.18
N LEU A 105 26.54 -20.89 -35.94
CA LEU A 105 26.28 -19.65 -35.19
C LEU A 105 27.54 -18.80 -34.99
N LEU A 106 28.68 -19.42 -34.65
CA LEU A 106 29.96 -18.73 -34.51
C LEU A 106 30.45 -18.08 -35.81
N LYS A 107 30.12 -18.67 -36.97
CA LYS A 107 30.43 -18.08 -38.29
C LYS A 107 29.47 -16.95 -38.66
N MET A 108 28.21 -17.01 -38.21
CA MET A 108 27.18 -16.00 -38.51
C MET A 108 27.35 -14.72 -37.67
N ILE A 109 27.88 -14.84 -36.45
CA ILE A 109 28.06 -13.72 -35.53
C ILE A 109 29.51 -13.69 -35.06
N GLU A 110 30.32 -12.81 -35.65
CA GLU A 110 31.71 -12.59 -35.26
C GLU A 110 31.82 -12.12 -33.79
N GLY A 111 32.78 -12.66 -33.06
CA GLY A 111 33.03 -12.31 -31.65
C GLY A 111 32.11 -12.99 -30.63
N MET A 112 31.21 -13.89 -31.05
CA MET A 112 30.35 -14.66 -30.16
C MET A 112 31.12 -15.81 -29.48
N THR A 113 30.78 -16.11 -28.23
CA THR A 113 31.35 -17.21 -27.46
C THR A 113 30.41 -18.41 -27.39
N ILE A 114 30.97 -19.61 -27.21
CA ILE A 114 30.19 -20.83 -27.00
C ILE A 114 29.26 -20.70 -25.78
N HIS A 115 29.73 -20.03 -24.71
CA HIS A 115 28.95 -19.78 -23.51
C HIS A 115 27.67 -18.99 -23.78
N GLN A 116 27.72 -17.97 -24.65
CA GLN A 116 26.52 -17.20 -25.03
C GLN A 116 25.48 -18.04 -25.77
N ILE A 117 25.93 -18.97 -26.62
CA ILE A 117 25.05 -19.92 -27.31
C ILE A 117 24.41 -20.86 -26.29
N ASP A 118 25.18 -21.39 -25.35
CA ASP A 118 24.67 -22.29 -24.32
C ASP A 118 23.68 -21.59 -23.38
N MET A 119 23.93 -20.33 -23.02
CA MET A 119 22.98 -19.50 -22.27
C MET A 119 21.68 -19.25 -23.04
N ALA A 120 21.75 -18.95 -24.34
CA ALA A 120 20.58 -18.76 -25.18
C ALA A 120 19.74 -20.04 -25.32
N ARG A 121 20.39 -21.20 -25.45
CA ARG A 121 19.70 -22.51 -25.48
C ARG A 121 19.08 -22.85 -24.14
N LYS A 122 19.79 -22.62 -23.04
CA LYS A 122 19.28 -22.79 -21.68
C LYS A 122 18.06 -21.88 -21.43
N HIS A 123 18.11 -20.65 -21.89
CA HIS A 123 16.99 -19.72 -21.83
C HIS A 123 15.79 -20.24 -22.61
N ALA A 124 15.97 -20.64 -23.87
CA ALA A 124 14.91 -21.22 -24.70
C ALA A 124 14.26 -22.45 -24.05
N ALA A 125 15.06 -23.32 -23.42
CA ALA A 125 14.57 -24.51 -22.74
C ALA A 125 13.81 -24.20 -21.43
N THR A 126 14.16 -23.10 -20.73
CA THR A 126 13.60 -22.77 -19.41
C THR A 126 12.36 -21.86 -19.50
N TYR A 127 12.39 -20.87 -20.40
CA TYR A 127 11.41 -19.78 -20.45
C TYR A 127 10.73 -19.61 -21.81
N TRP A 128 11.09 -20.42 -22.81
CA TRP A 128 10.74 -20.29 -24.23
C TRP A 128 11.63 -19.32 -25.04
N PRO A 129 11.80 -19.55 -26.35
CA PRO A 129 12.54 -18.65 -27.23
C PRO A 129 11.97 -17.22 -27.22
N GLY A 130 12.82 -16.22 -27.00
CA GLY A 130 12.47 -14.81 -27.04
C GLY A 130 11.65 -14.28 -25.85
N HIS A 131 11.36 -15.12 -24.85
CA HIS A 131 10.55 -14.71 -23.71
C HIS A 131 11.27 -13.67 -22.84
N TYR A 132 10.57 -12.61 -22.46
CA TYR A 132 11.12 -11.59 -21.58
C TYR A 132 11.12 -12.10 -20.13
N VAL A 133 12.29 -12.08 -19.49
CA VAL A 133 12.44 -12.44 -18.08
C VAL A 133 12.63 -11.15 -17.28
N ASP A 134 11.71 -10.89 -16.36
CA ASP A 134 11.83 -9.77 -15.43
C ASP A 134 13.16 -9.86 -14.67
N PRO A 135 13.96 -8.77 -14.64
CA PRO A 135 15.18 -8.79 -13.86
C PRO A 135 14.83 -9.05 -12.39
N PRO A 136 15.59 -9.93 -11.69
CA PRO A 136 15.32 -10.19 -10.29
C PRO A 136 15.36 -8.87 -9.52
N LYS A 137 14.31 -8.59 -8.74
CA LYS A 137 14.26 -7.41 -7.87
C LYS A 137 15.39 -7.50 -6.85
N ILE A 138 16.49 -6.79 -7.11
CA ILE A 138 17.61 -6.73 -6.17
C ILE A 138 17.20 -5.84 -5.00
N VAL A 139 16.73 -6.45 -3.91
CA VAL A 139 16.46 -5.75 -2.65
C VAL A 139 17.79 -5.54 -1.92
N ARG A 140 18.39 -4.36 -2.07
CA ARG A 140 19.57 -3.99 -1.28
C ARG A 140 19.16 -3.61 0.13
N VAL A 141 19.50 -4.43 1.12
CA VAL A 141 19.31 -4.11 2.54
C VAL A 141 20.37 -3.08 2.95
N ARG A 142 20.01 -1.79 2.88
CA ARG A 142 20.90 -0.67 3.25
C ARG A 142 21.08 -0.48 4.76
N ILE A 143 20.24 -1.10 5.58
CA ILE A 143 20.20 -0.86 7.03
C ILE A 143 20.48 -2.17 7.77
N LEU A 144 21.43 -2.12 8.70
CA LEU A 144 21.77 -3.26 9.56
C LEU A 144 20.56 -3.65 10.43
N LYS A 145 20.27 -4.96 10.50
CA LYS A 145 19.15 -5.50 11.28
C LYS A 145 19.18 -5.05 12.75
N GLY A 146 20.36 -5.00 13.37
CA GLY A 146 20.51 -4.55 14.75
C GLY A 146 20.02 -3.12 15.00
N LYS A 147 20.24 -2.20 14.05
CA LYS A 147 19.74 -0.82 14.16
C LYS A 147 18.22 -0.72 14.05
N ILE A 148 17.61 -1.60 13.25
CA ILE A 148 16.15 -1.68 13.14
C ILE A 148 15.57 -2.24 14.43
N GLN A 149 16.15 -3.34 14.92
CA GLN A 149 15.72 -4.01 16.14
C GLN A 149 15.76 -3.06 17.34
N HIS A 150 16.87 -2.35 17.55
CA HIS A 150 17.01 -1.40 18.64
C HIS A 150 15.94 -0.30 18.62
N PHE A 151 15.61 0.24 17.44
CA PHE A 151 14.54 1.22 17.33
C PHE A 151 13.15 0.62 17.58
N ILE A 152 12.90 -0.62 17.11
CA ILE A 152 11.63 -1.34 17.38
C ILE A 152 11.47 -1.59 18.87
N GLU A 153 12.53 -2.01 19.56
CA GLU A 153 12.54 -2.23 21.01
C GLU A 153 12.25 -0.92 21.75
N PHE A 154 12.91 0.17 21.34
CA PHE A 154 12.66 1.48 21.92
C PHE A 154 11.19 1.90 21.79
N ILE A 155 10.59 1.84 20.59
CA ILE A 155 9.19 2.26 20.39
C ILE A 155 8.16 1.25 20.93
N SER A 156 8.60 0.06 21.35
CA SER A 156 7.76 -0.97 21.96
C SER A 156 7.90 -1.03 23.47
N ALA A 157 8.74 -0.18 24.07
CA ALA A 157 8.88 -0.10 25.51
C ALA A 157 7.53 0.27 26.16
N PRO A 158 7.21 -0.26 27.36
CA PRO A 158 5.92 -0.04 28.02
C PRO A 158 5.54 1.44 28.20
N MET A 159 6.53 2.32 28.35
CA MET A 159 6.31 3.78 28.45
C MET A 159 5.74 4.40 27.16
N TYR A 160 5.96 3.77 26.01
CA TYR A 160 5.57 4.26 24.69
C TYR A 160 4.45 3.45 24.04
N LEU A 161 4.24 2.20 24.46
CA LEU A 161 3.31 1.26 23.85
C LEU A 161 2.47 0.55 24.93
N HIS A 162 1.15 0.62 24.79
CA HIS A 162 0.17 -0.06 25.63
C HIS A 162 -0.60 -1.08 24.80
N THR A 163 -0.85 -2.25 25.36
CA THR A 163 -1.81 -3.21 24.81
C THR A 163 -3.22 -2.77 25.17
N VAL A 164 -4.18 -2.99 24.29
CA VAL A 164 -5.61 -2.81 24.64
C VAL A 164 -6.18 -4.11 25.19
N ASP A 165 -7.14 -3.98 26.09
CA ASP A 165 -7.86 -5.12 26.67
C ASP A 165 -8.76 -5.81 25.63
N PHE A 166 -9.18 -5.09 24.59
CA PHE A 166 -10.02 -5.61 23.51
C PHE A 166 -9.53 -5.23 22.11
N GLY A 167 -9.50 -6.23 21.21
CA GLY A 167 -9.15 -6.06 19.80
C GLY A 167 -7.84 -6.74 19.42
N SER A 168 -7.82 -7.36 18.25
CA SER A 168 -6.66 -8.09 17.74
C SER A 168 -6.42 -7.80 16.27
N LYS A 169 -5.17 -7.97 15.82
CA LYS A 169 -4.73 -7.81 14.44
C LYS A 169 -4.01 -9.07 13.99
N HIS A 170 -4.18 -9.44 12.73
CA HIS A 170 -3.44 -10.54 12.12
C HIS A 170 -2.21 -9.99 11.39
N LEU A 171 -1.04 -10.56 11.69
CA LEU A 171 0.24 -10.19 11.11
C LEU A 171 0.71 -11.34 10.22
N LYS A 172 0.78 -11.11 8.91
CA LYS A 172 1.21 -12.10 7.93
C LYS A 172 2.73 -12.04 7.75
N LEU A 173 3.40 -13.14 8.04
CA LEU A 173 4.84 -13.30 7.86
C LEU A 173 5.18 -13.59 6.40
N SER A 174 6.44 -13.38 6.03
CA SER A 174 6.96 -13.74 4.69
C SER A 174 6.89 -15.23 4.38
N SER A 175 6.75 -16.08 5.41
CA SER A 175 6.49 -17.52 5.28
C SER A 175 5.03 -17.85 4.93
N GLY A 176 4.13 -16.86 4.90
CA GLY A 176 2.69 -17.04 4.72
C GLY A 176 1.92 -17.32 6.01
N LEU A 177 2.62 -17.56 7.13
CA LEU A 177 1.99 -17.76 8.45
C LEU A 177 1.32 -16.47 8.94
N GLU A 178 0.13 -16.59 9.51
CA GLU A 178 -0.57 -15.48 10.15
C GLU A 178 -0.52 -15.60 11.67
N VAL A 179 -0.03 -14.55 12.33
CA VAL A 179 0.09 -14.45 13.78
C VAL A 179 -0.94 -13.45 14.30
N LYS A 180 -1.79 -13.88 15.22
CA LYS A 180 -2.76 -13.00 15.90
C LYS A 180 -2.04 -12.26 17.03
N ILE A 181 -2.03 -10.94 16.96
CA ILE A 181 -1.44 -10.05 17.97
C ILE A 181 -2.53 -9.16 18.57
N PRO A 182 -2.44 -8.78 19.86
CA PRO A 182 -3.31 -7.76 20.42
C PRO A 182 -3.12 -6.44 19.68
N LYS A 183 -4.18 -5.65 19.59
CA LYS A 183 -4.06 -4.28 19.09
C LYS A 183 -3.23 -3.49 20.12
N VAL A 184 -2.43 -2.56 19.62
CA VAL A 184 -1.53 -1.76 20.46
C VAL A 184 -1.75 -0.28 20.22
N ILE A 185 -1.62 0.48 21.29
CA ILE A 185 -1.76 1.93 21.34
C ILE A 185 -0.39 2.54 21.67
N ARG A 186 0.04 3.52 20.90
CA ARG A 186 1.16 4.39 21.24
C ARG A 186 0.69 5.59 22.05
N THR A 187 1.39 5.87 23.14
CA THR A 187 1.15 7.05 23.99
C THR A 187 1.66 8.33 23.34
N MET A 188 2.67 8.24 22.48
CA MET A 188 3.29 9.39 21.82
C MET A 188 3.12 9.34 20.30
N ILE A 189 2.99 10.52 19.70
CA ILE A 189 3.02 10.68 18.24
C ILE A 189 4.41 10.35 17.67
N ALA A 190 4.45 9.98 16.38
CA ALA A 190 5.66 9.52 15.71
C ALA A 190 6.83 10.52 15.79
N SER A 191 6.57 11.81 15.62
CA SER A 191 7.60 12.86 15.67
C SER A 191 8.28 12.92 17.04
N ARG A 192 7.49 12.89 18.13
CA ARG A 192 8.00 12.90 19.52
C ARG A 192 8.79 11.64 19.84
N LEU A 193 8.32 10.46 19.41
CA LEU A 193 9.06 9.20 19.59
C LEU A 193 10.42 9.23 18.92
N ILE A 194 10.48 9.73 17.68
CA ILE A 194 11.72 9.84 16.93
C ILE A 194 12.67 10.83 17.60
N THR A 195 12.18 11.98 18.06
CA THR A 195 12.99 12.95 18.80
C THR A 195 13.51 12.36 20.12
N ALA A 196 12.68 11.66 20.89
CA ALA A 196 13.08 10.98 22.11
C ALA A 196 14.14 9.90 21.86
N TYR A 197 13.99 9.13 20.77
CA TYR A 197 14.97 8.13 20.36
C TYR A 197 16.30 8.74 19.96
N VAL A 198 16.28 9.84 19.18
CA VAL A 198 17.52 10.53 18.77
C VAL A 198 18.24 11.09 20.00
N ALA A 199 17.52 11.68 20.96
CA ALA A 199 18.09 12.16 22.22
C ALA A 199 18.67 11.01 23.05
N TYR A 200 17.96 9.88 23.15
CA TYR A 200 18.47 8.68 23.81
C TYR A 200 19.74 8.15 23.15
N CYS A 201 19.79 8.12 21.83
CA CYS A 201 20.97 7.70 21.08
C CYS A 201 22.17 8.62 21.30
N GLN A 202 21.95 9.93 21.37
CA GLN A 202 22.99 10.92 21.69
C GLN A 202 23.59 10.67 23.08
N ASN A 203 22.75 10.36 24.07
CA ASN A 203 23.21 10.12 25.45
C ASN A 203 23.95 8.79 25.65
N ASN A 204 23.81 7.84 24.73
CA ASN A 204 24.38 6.50 24.83
C ASN A 204 25.42 6.21 23.74
N ASP A 205 25.90 7.24 23.03
CA ASP A 205 26.88 7.13 21.93
C ASP A 205 26.46 6.15 20.81
N ILE A 206 25.16 6.06 20.54
CA ILE A 206 24.59 5.22 19.49
C ILE A 206 24.34 6.09 18.25
N VAL A 207 24.77 5.64 17.07
CA VAL A 207 24.48 6.35 15.80
C VAL A 207 23.10 5.92 15.26
N PRO A 208 22.06 6.77 15.35
CA PRO A 208 20.73 6.42 14.88
C PRO A 208 20.65 6.39 13.34
N PRO A 209 19.69 5.65 12.76
CA PRO A 209 19.28 5.84 11.37
C PRO A 209 18.79 7.26 11.09
N SER A 210 18.75 7.65 9.81
CA SER A 210 18.17 8.94 9.41
C SER A 210 16.71 9.07 9.88
N ARG A 211 16.26 10.30 10.18
CA ARG A 211 14.85 10.56 10.57
C ARG A 211 13.86 9.96 9.57
N ALA A 212 14.10 10.12 8.26
CA ALA A 212 13.26 9.55 7.21
C ALA A 212 13.16 8.01 7.30
N THR A 213 14.26 7.33 7.64
CA THR A 213 14.26 5.88 7.90
C THR A 213 13.42 5.52 9.12
N LEU A 214 13.57 6.28 10.21
CA LEU A 214 12.81 6.05 11.45
C LEU A 214 11.30 6.21 11.21
N TYR A 215 10.88 7.25 10.49
CA TYR A 215 9.47 7.42 10.08
C TYR A 215 8.95 6.25 9.25
N LYS A 216 9.76 5.71 8.32
CA LYS A 216 9.38 4.51 7.55
C LYS A 216 9.17 3.29 8.46
N ILE A 217 10.03 3.10 9.46
CA ILE A 217 9.88 2.01 10.44
C ILE A 217 8.60 2.20 11.27
N VAL A 218 8.34 3.40 11.79
CA VAL A 218 7.11 3.71 12.55
C VAL A 218 5.86 3.47 11.70
N LYS A 219 5.90 3.82 10.41
CA LYS A 219 4.80 3.60 9.46
C LYS A 219 4.50 2.12 9.23
N VAL A 220 5.54 1.29 9.09
CA VAL A 220 5.38 -0.18 8.95
C VAL A 220 4.88 -0.79 10.26
N CYS A 221 5.45 -0.37 11.38
CA CYS A 221 5.00 -0.74 12.72
C CYS A 221 3.77 0.07 13.13
N ALA A 222 2.72 0.15 12.30
CA ALA A 222 1.56 0.98 12.59
C ALA A 222 0.86 0.53 13.90
N ALA A 223 0.71 1.47 14.82
CA ALA A 223 -0.03 1.32 16.07
C ALA A 223 -1.10 2.41 16.14
N SER A 224 -2.19 2.16 16.85
CA SER A 224 -3.19 3.20 17.12
C SER A 224 -2.58 4.27 18.01
N GLN A 225 -2.98 5.53 17.86
CA GLN A 225 -2.60 6.58 18.81
C GLN A 225 -3.59 6.58 19.97
N MET A 226 -3.11 6.87 21.17
CA MET A 226 -3.98 7.06 22.32
C MET A 226 -4.85 8.28 22.05
N LYS A 227 -6.14 8.04 21.83
CA LYS A 227 -7.15 9.09 21.79
C LYS A 227 -7.64 9.30 23.23
N SER A 228 -8.00 10.53 23.58
CA SER A 228 -8.60 10.84 24.88
C SER A 228 -9.74 9.85 25.16
N LEU A 229 -9.77 9.30 26.39
CA LEU A 229 -10.83 8.39 26.83
C LEU A 229 -12.19 9.08 26.59
N HIS A 230 -13.10 8.36 25.94
CA HIS A 230 -14.46 8.83 25.67
C HIS A 230 -15.12 9.13 27.02
N GLY A 231 -15.32 10.41 27.35
CA GLY A 231 -15.87 10.85 28.63
C GLY A 231 -15.29 12.17 29.14
N ILE A 232 -14.00 12.43 28.88
CA ILE A 232 -13.36 13.72 29.17
C ILE A 232 -13.19 14.47 27.86
N ASN A 233 -14.02 15.50 27.64
CA ASN A 233 -13.97 16.33 26.44
C ASN A 233 -12.77 17.28 26.47
N ASN A 234 -11.62 16.81 25.98
CA ASN A 234 -10.39 17.61 25.84
C ASN A 234 -10.38 18.53 24.59
N LEU A 235 -11.49 18.68 23.88
CA LEU A 235 -11.56 19.37 22.58
C LEU A 235 -11.11 20.84 22.64
N ALA A 236 -11.40 21.55 23.73
CA ALA A 236 -10.90 22.91 23.92
C ALA A 236 -9.37 22.97 24.09
N SER A 237 -8.82 22.07 24.90
CA SER A 237 -7.37 21.94 25.11
C SER A 237 -6.65 21.48 23.83
N GLU A 238 -7.23 20.54 23.08
CA GLU A 238 -6.71 20.11 21.79
C GLU A 238 -6.75 21.22 20.74
N GLY A 239 -7.82 22.02 20.70
CA GLY A 239 -7.92 23.21 19.85
C GLY A 239 -6.86 24.26 20.20
N GLU A 240 -6.66 24.56 21.49
CA GLU A 240 -5.62 25.48 21.96
C GLU A 240 -4.21 24.97 21.64
N SER A 241 -3.98 23.66 21.80
CA SER A 241 -2.75 22.99 21.37
C SER A 241 -2.53 23.11 19.85
N GLY A 242 -3.60 22.97 19.06
CA GLY A 242 -3.59 23.18 17.61
C GLY A 242 -3.14 24.59 17.22
N ILE A 243 -3.68 25.63 17.88
CA ILE A 243 -3.26 27.02 17.65
C ILE A 243 -1.76 27.19 17.93
N SER A 244 -1.25 26.65 19.05
CA SER A 244 0.18 26.71 19.37
C SER A 244 1.07 25.97 18.36
N ILE A 245 0.59 24.87 17.78
CA ILE A 245 1.30 24.16 16.71
C ILE A 245 1.37 25.02 15.45
N ILE A 246 0.28 25.70 15.08
CA ILE A 246 0.27 26.63 13.93
C ILE A 246 1.20 27.82 14.19
N GLU A 247 1.24 28.38 15.39
CA GLU A 247 2.21 29.44 15.75
C GLU A 247 3.66 28.99 15.53
N LYS A 248 4.00 27.76 15.93
CA LYS A 248 5.33 27.17 15.68
C LYS A 248 5.57 26.90 14.20
N ALA A 249 4.55 26.53 13.44
CA ALA A 249 4.65 26.39 12.00
C ALA A 249 4.96 27.75 11.33
N VAL A 250 4.33 28.83 11.79
CA VAL A 250 4.63 30.19 11.32
C VAL A 250 6.05 30.61 11.70
N GLU A 251 6.54 30.25 12.90
CA GLU A 251 7.94 30.48 13.29
C GLU A 251 8.93 29.74 12.35
N LYS A 252 8.67 28.46 12.06
CA LYS A 252 9.46 27.70 11.08
C LYS A 252 9.42 28.36 9.69
N LEU A 253 8.28 28.92 9.28
CA LEU A 253 8.19 29.67 8.01
C LEU A 253 9.04 30.95 8.03
N SER A 254 9.16 31.62 9.19
CA SER A 254 10.08 32.75 9.38
C SER A 254 11.52 32.35 9.12
N GLU A 255 11.96 31.20 9.64
CA GLU A 255 13.32 30.67 9.41
C GLU A 255 13.57 30.34 7.92
N LEU A 256 12.50 30.04 7.17
CA LEU A 256 12.54 29.76 5.74
C LEU A 256 12.38 31.01 4.85
N GLY A 257 12.44 32.21 5.44
CA GLY A 257 12.44 33.48 4.71
C GLY A 257 11.08 34.16 4.55
N LEU A 258 10.07 33.77 5.35
CA LEU A 258 8.83 34.55 5.44
C LEU A 258 9.06 35.88 6.16
N ASP A 259 8.46 36.95 5.64
CA ASP A 259 8.56 38.30 6.19
C ASP A 259 8.10 38.38 7.66
N GLU A 260 8.90 39.02 8.51
CA GLU A 260 8.66 39.13 9.95
C GLU A 260 7.36 39.88 10.28
N LEU A 261 6.97 40.86 9.44
CA LEU A 261 5.70 41.58 9.64
C LEU A 261 4.50 40.64 9.43
N LYS A 262 4.55 39.79 8.39
CA LYS A 262 3.53 38.74 8.17
C LYS A 262 3.49 37.70 9.28
N VAL A 263 4.65 37.31 9.81
CA VAL A 263 4.75 36.39 10.95
C VAL A 263 4.05 36.98 12.18
N LYS A 264 4.29 38.25 12.48
CA LYS A 264 3.62 38.97 13.57
C LYS A 264 2.11 39.07 13.34
N ASP A 265 1.70 39.37 12.11
CA ASP A 265 0.29 39.44 11.74
C ASP A 265 -0.41 38.10 11.97
N PHE A 266 0.14 36.99 11.47
CA PHE A 266 -0.42 35.66 11.71
C PHE A 266 -0.54 35.31 13.19
N LYS A 267 0.48 35.63 14.01
CA LYS A 267 0.40 35.42 15.46
C LYS A 267 -0.74 36.22 16.10
N ASN A 268 -0.93 37.48 15.70
CA ASN A 268 -2.03 38.30 16.19
C ASN A 268 -3.40 37.74 15.77
N GLN A 269 -3.53 37.31 14.51
CA GLN A 269 -4.78 36.71 14.04
C GLN A 269 -5.09 35.37 14.74
N LEU A 270 -4.08 34.52 14.97
CA LEU A 270 -4.23 33.26 15.72
C LEU A 270 -4.64 33.51 17.17
N GLN A 271 -4.08 34.54 17.81
CA GLN A 271 -4.48 34.96 19.15
C GLN A 271 -5.91 35.50 19.17
N ALA A 272 -6.33 36.25 18.15
CA ALA A 272 -7.71 36.71 18.01
C ALA A 272 -8.69 35.54 17.86
N VAL A 273 -8.36 34.54 17.03
CA VAL A 273 -9.12 33.29 16.89
C VAL A 273 -9.24 32.57 18.24
N LYS A 274 -8.13 32.45 18.98
CA LYS A 274 -8.11 31.81 20.29
C LYS A 274 -9.03 32.50 21.29
N LEU A 275 -8.95 33.83 21.38
CA LEU A 275 -9.78 34.63 22.28
C LEU A 275 -11.26 34.55 21.88
N HIS A 276 -11.55 34.63 20.58
CA HIS A 276 -12.90 34.52 20.06
C HIS A 276 -13.56 33.18 20.42
N LEU A 277 -12.88 32.05 20.18
CA LEU A 277 -13.41 30.72 20.51
C LEU A 277 -13.58 30.50 22.02
N LYS A 278 -12.72 31.12 22.84
CA LYS A 278 -12.76 30.98 24.30
C LYS A 278 -13.87 31.80 24.94
N ASN A 279 -14.08 33.03 24.49
CA ASN A 279 -14.91 34.01 25.18
C ASN A 279 -16.23 34.31 24.44
N ASP A 280 -16.16 34.60 23.14
CA ASP A 280 -17.24 35.31 22.45
C ASP A 280 -18.08 34.39 21.55
N PHE A 281 -17.47 33.38 20.95
CA PHE A 281 -18.11 32.54 19.93
C PHE A 281 -19.43 31.92 20.42
N LYS A 282 -19.49 31.49 21.67
CA LYS A 282 -20.72 30.91 22.26
C LYS A 282 -21.89 31.89 22.29
N THR A 283 -21.62 33.20 22.42
CA THR A 283 -22.65 34.25 22.47
C THR A 283 -23.22 34.58 21.09
N HIS A 284 -22.50 34.23 20.02
CA HIS A 284 -22.95 34.44 18.65
C HIS A 284 -23.96 33.36 18.19
N LEU A 285 -24.04 32.23 18.91
CA LEU A 285 -24.81 31.07 18.48
C LEU A 285 -26.30 31.23 18.78
N ILE A 286 -27.13 31.04 17.76
CA ILE A 286 -28.59 31.14 17.84
C ILE A 286 -29.20 29.97 17.03
N THR A 287 -30.39 29.51 17.43
CA THR A 287 -31.06 28.35 16.80
C THR A 287 -31.24 28.52 15.29
N LYS A 288 -31.76 29.68 14.87
CA LYS A 288 -31.91 30.08 13.47
C LYS A 288 -31.19 31.42 13.28
N SER A 289 -30.14 31.45 12.49
CA SER A 289 -29.34 32.66 12.25
C SER A 289 -29.21 32.91 10.75
N THR A 290 -29.24 34.17 10.35
CA THR A 290 -28.90 34.61 8.99
C THR A 290 -27.41 34.45 8.68
N CYS A 291 -26.57 34.19 9.68
CA CYS A 291 -25.17 33.82 9.51
C CYS A 291 -25.00 32.30 9.62
N ILE A 292 -24.46 31.68 8.56
CA ILE A 292 -24.27 30.23 8.47
C ILE A 292 -23.36 29.67 9.59
N GLU A 293 -22.41 30.48 10.06
CA GLU A 293 -21.46 30.04 11.10
C GLU A 293 -22.05 30.12 12.52
N HIS A 294 -23.16 30.84 12.68
CA HIS A 294 -23.87 31.06 13.94
C HIS A 294 -25.13 30.20 14.08
N CYS A 295 -25.66 29.68 12.97
CA CYS A 295 -26.89 28.91 12.93
C CYS A 295 -26.69 27.50 13.49
N MET A 296 -27.26 27.23 14.67
CA MET A 296 -27.17 25.90 15.29
C MET A 296 -27.98 24.85 14.54
N GLN A 297 -29.14 25.22 13.97
CA GLN A 297 -29.93 24.28 13.16
C GLN A 297 -29.14 23.79 11.95
N TYR A 298 -28.43 24.68 11.25
CA TYR A 298 -27.55 24.31 10.14
C TYR A 298 -26.41 23.41 10.61
N ALA A 299 -25.77 23.74 11.73
CA ALA A 299 -24.59 23.02 12.20
C ALA A 299 -24.87 21.63 12.81
N LEU A 300 -26.09 21.39 13.28
CA LEU A 300 -26.46 20.17 14.02
C LEU A 300 -27.49 19.28 13.31
N SER A 301 -28.11 19.74 12.22
CA SER A 301 -29.11 18.98 11.48
C SER A 301 -28.59 18.51 10.13
N ASP A 302 -29.00 17.30 9.73
CA ASP A 302 -28.78 16.77 8.38
C ASP A 302 -29.76 17.35 7.35
N SER A 303 -30.84 18.00 7.80
CA SER A 303 -31.83 18.64 6.93
C SER A 303 -31.47 20.10 6.64
N PRO A 304 -31.77 20.59 5.43
CA PRO A 304 -31.51 21.99 5.09
C PRO A 304 -32.37 22.92 5.95
N CYS A 305 -31.83 24.10 6.25
CA CYS A 305 -32.57 25.14 6.96
C CYS A 305 -33.75 25.67 6.14
N ASP A 306 -34.79 26.10 6.85
CA ASP A 306 -35.98 26.76 6.29
C ASP A 306 -35.82 28.28 6.15
N HIS A 307 -34.58 28.78 6.26
CA HIS A 307 -34.22 30.20 6.18
C HIS A 307 -32.92 30.37 5.39
N GLU A 308 -32.67 31.60 4.91
CA GLU A 308 -31.48 31.94 4.15
C GLU A 308 -30.33 32.39 5.04
N HIS A 309 -29.11 32.05 4.62
CA HIS A 309 -27.87 32.52 5.25
C HIS A 309 -27.21 33.58 4.37
N SER A 310 -27.51 34.86 4.61
CA SER A 310 -27.02 35.99 3.83
C SER A 310 -25.88 36.77 4.51
N GLU A 311 -25.66 36.57 5.80
CA GLU A 311 -24.67 37.29 6.59
C GLU A 311 -23.40 36.46 6.79
N THR A 312 -22.28 37.16 6.98
CA THR A 312 -20.98 36.57 7.33
C THR A 312 -20.43 37.24 8.57
N CYS A 313 -19.77 36.47 9.45
CA CYS A 313 -19.13 37.01 10.64
C CYS A 313 -17.61 37.04 10.43
N SER A 314 -17.01 38.22 10.52
CA SER A 314 -15.57 38.40 10.33
C SER A 314 -14.74 37.57 11.32
N SER A 315 -15.11 37.55 12.60
CA SER A 315 -14.40 36.80 13.65
C SER A 315 -14.49 35.29 13.46
N CYS A 316 -15.66 34.76 13.08
CA CYS A 316 -15.85 33.33 12.82
C CYS A 316 -15.16 32.89 11.53
N HIS A 317 -15.18 33.75 10.51
CA HIS A 317 -14.53 33.49 9.22
C HIS A 317 -12.99 33.61 9.31
N GLN A 318 -12.47 34.34 10.31
CA GLN A 318 -11.03 34.55 10.51
C GLN A 318 -10.26 33.23 10.61
N VAL A 319 -10.85 32.19 11.23
CA VAL A 319 -10.24 30.84 11.33
C VAL A 319 -9.89 30.27 9.95
N LYS A 320 -10.83 30.36 9.00
CA LYS A 320 -10.64 29.86 7.63
C LYS A 320 -9.66 30.72 6.85
N ASN A 321 -9.69 32.04 7.04
CA ASN A 321 -8.81 32.98 6.35
C ASN A 321 -7.35 32.76 6.73
N VAL A 322 -7.04 32.76 8.04
CA VAL A 322 -5.67 32.57 8.55
C VAL A 322 -5.08 31.26 8.02
N THR A 323 -5.85 30.19 8.08
CA THR A 323 -5.42 28.87 7.61
C THR A 323 -5.09 28.88 6.11
N THR A 324 -5.97 29.50 5.31
CA THR A 324 -5.80 29.57 3.86
C THR A 324 -4.59 30.43 3.48
N GLU A 325 -4.37 31.53 4.18
CA GLU A 325 -3.22 32.43 3.99
C GLU A 325 -1.89 31.75 4.36
N ILE A 326 -1.85 31.01 5.48
CA ILE A 326 -0.66 30.22 5.87
C ILE A 326 -0.37 29.14 4.82
N ALA A 327 -1.39 28.42 4.33
CA ALA A 327 -1.24 27.42 3.28
C ALA A 327 -0.74 28.03 1.95
N GLN A 328 -1.16 29.26 1.62
CA GLN A 328 -0.63 29.98 0.46
C GLN A 328 0.84 30.38 0.65
N CYS A 329 1.22 30.84 1.85
CA CYS A 329 2.62 31.16 2.17
C CYS A 329 3.51 29.91 2.07
N LEU A 330 3.03 28.77 2.58
CA LEU A 330 3.69 27.47 2.44
C LEU A 330 3.96 27.09 0.98
N LYS A 331 3.03 27.39 0.06
CA LYS A 331 3.24 27.15 -1.37
C LYS A 331 4.38 27.99 -1.94
N GLY A 332 4.50 29.25 -1.52
CA GLY A 332 5.49 30.22 -2.03
C GLY A 332 6.92 30.06 -1.46
N VAL A 333 7.09 29.42 -0.32
CA VAL A 333 8.40 29.22 0.31
C VAL A 333 9.20 28.10 -0.39
N HIS A 334 10.48 28.37 -0.69
CA HIS A 334 11.43 27.39 -1.19
C HIS A 334 12.06 26.62 -0.02
N CYS A 335 11.60 25.38 0.18
CA CYS A 335 12.14 24.44 1.15
C CYS A 335 12.13 23.02 0.60
N GLU A 336 12.86 22.11 1.25
CA GLU A 336 12.84 20.69 0.90
C GLU A 336 11.41 20.12 0.99
N ALA A 337 11.06 19.20 0.08
CA ALA A 337 9.70 18.67 -0.05
C ALA A 337 9.18 17.98 1.24
N ASN A 338 10.06 17.27 1.95
CA ASN A 338 9.80 16.65 3.25
C ASN A 338 9.42 17.68 4.33
N VAL A 339 10.09 18.82 4.41
CA VAL A 339 9.82 19.89 5.39
C VAL A 339 8.49 20.54 5.08
N LYS A 340 8.21 20.79 3.79
CA LYS A 340 6.93 21.33 3.34
C LYS A 340 5.75 20.41 3.66
N GLU A 341 5.91 19.11 3.41
CA GLU A 341 4.90 18.10 3.77
C GLU A 341 4.68 18.01 5.28
N GLU A 342 5.73 18.11 6.09
CA GLU A 342 5.63 18.11 7.56
C GLU A 342 4.83 19.31 8.06
N ILE A 343 5.18 20.52 7.62
CA ILE A 343 4.50 21.75 8.08
C ILE A 343 3.04 21.76 7.61
N GLN A 344 2.76 21.34 6.36
CA GLN A 344 1.40 21.27 5.84
C GLN A 344 0.55 20.28 6.66
N HIS A 345 1.07 19.10 6.94
CA HIS A 345 0.38 18.10 7.75
C HIS A 345 0.07 18.61 9.16
N ASP A 346 1.03 19.29 9.81
CA ASP A 346 0.84 19.85 11.15
C ASP A 346 -0.22 20.97 11.16
N VAL A 347 -0.25 21.82 10.13
CA VAL A 347 -1.28 22.86 9.96
C VAL A 347 -2.65 22.23 9.74
N ASP A 348 -2.79 21.30 8.79
CA ASP A 348 -4.08 20.67 8.46
C ASP A 348 -4.70 19.96 9.67
N LEU A 349 -3.90 19.16 10.40
CA LEU A 349 -4.34 18.47 11.61
C LEU A 349 -4.73 19.46 12.72
N SER A 350 -4.01 20.57 12.84
CA SER A 350 -4.31 21.59 13.84
C SER A 350 -5.60 22.34 13.52
N CYS A 351 -5.88 22.60 12.25
CA CYS A 351 -7.13 23.20 11.81
C CYS A 351 -8.33 22.29 12.10
N GLU A 352 -8.20 20.99 11.90
CA GLU A 352 -9.23 20.02 12.29
C GLU A 352 -9.55 20.12 13.79
N LYS A 353 -8.52 20.22 14.65
CA LYS A 353 -8.71 20.40 16.10
C LYS A 353 -9.44 21.69 16.45
N ILE A 354 -9.12 22.80 15.78
CA ILE A 354 -9.79 24.09 15.98
C ILE A 354 -11.27 24.00 15.56
N VAL A 355 -11.56 23.37 14.42
CA VAL A 355 -12.94 23.11 13.96
C VAL A 355 -13.69 22.22 14.96
N ASN A 356 -13.03 21.20 15.50
CA ASN A 356 -13.61 20.34 16.52
C ASN A 356 -13.91 21.09 17.83
N TRP A 357 -13.05 22.02 18.24
CA TRP A 357 -13.32 22.92 19.37
C TRP A 357 -14.53 23.83 19.09
N ARG A 358 -14.61 24.44 17.90
CA ARG A 358 -15.77 25.23 17.46
C ARG A 358 -17.06 24.40 17.53
N ASN A 359 -17.05 23.21 16.95
CA ASN A 359 -18.21 22.31 16.93
C ASN A 359 -18.60 21.86 18.34
N HIS A 360 -17.63 21.68 19.24
CA HIS A 360 -17.89 21.44 20.65
C HIS A 360 -18.63 22.60 21.31
N CYS A 361 -18.22 23.85 21.07
CA CYS A 361 -18.93 25.03 21.58
C CYS A 361 -20.39 25.06 21.11
N ILE A 362 -20.66 24.72 19.83
CA ILE A 362 -22.02 24.62 19.29
C ILE A 362 -22.85 23.58 20.05
N ARG A 363 -22.31 22.37 20.20
CA ARG A 363 -22.99 21.30 20.95
C ARG A 363 -23.27 21.72 22.39
N THR A 364 -22.31 22.37 23.07
CA THR A 364 -22.48 22.83 24.45
C THR A 364 -23.60 23.86 24.58
N VAL A 365 -23.68 24.85 23.68
CA VAL A 365 -24.76 25.86 23.73
C VAL A 365 -26.12 25.21 23.48
N ASN A 366 -26.23 24.34 22.49
CA ASN A 366 -27.46 23.61 22.21
C ASN A 366 -27.90 22.72 23.38
N GLN A 367 -26.97 21.94 23.96
CA GLN A 367 -27.25 21.10 25.12
C GLN A 367 -27.71 21.93 26.33
N ASN A 368 -27.07 23.06 26.61
CA ASN A 368 -27.48 23.96 27.69
C ASN A 368 -28.86 24.57 27.45
N ALA A 369 -29.19 24.90 26.20
CA ALA A 369 -30.53 25.39 25.84
C ALA A 369 -31.63 24.33 26.05
N CYS A 370 -31.31 23.04 25.89
CA CYS A 370 -32.25 21.94 26.11
C CYS A 370 -32.39 21.51 27.58
N LYS A 371 -31.46 21.87 28.48
CA LYS A 371 -31.51 21.48 29.90
C LYS A 371 -32.83 21.83 30.62
N PRO A 372 -33.41 23.04 30.48
CA PRO A 372 -34.67 23.39 31.13
C PRO A 372 -35.86 22.56 30.63
N VAL A 373 -35.83 22.15 29.35
CA VAL A 373 -36.85 21.30 28.73
C VAL A 373 -36.75 19.86 29.25
N LEU A 374 -35.51 19.38 29.49
CA LEU A 374 -35.29 18.08 30.11
C LEU A 374 -35.85 18.06 31.53
N GLU A 375 -35.53 19.03 32.41
CA GLU A 375 -36.05 19.07 33.79
C GLU A 375 -37.57 18.90 33.88
N SER A 376 -38.32 19.53 32.98
CA SER A 376 -39.78 19.44 32.96
C SER A 376 -40.29 18.05 32.50
N SER A 377 -39.60 17.40 31.55
CA SER A 377 -39.88 16.00 31.17
C SER A 377 -39.40 14.96 32.20
N LEU A 378 -38.31 15.25 32.91
CA LEU A 378 -37.76 14.41 33.98
C LEU A 378 -38.61 14.47 35.26
N ARG A 379 -39.50 15.46 35.43
CA ARG A 379 -40.51 15.46 36.51
C ARG A 379 -41.42 14.23 36.50
N CYS A 380 -41.56 13.55 35.36
CA CYS A 380 -42.33 12.31 35.21
C CYS A 380 -41.51 11.04 35.58
N LEU A 381 -40.18 11.14 35.68
CA LEU A 381 -39.31 10.06 36.16
C LEU A 381 -39.41 9.96 37.68
N THR A 382 -40.51 9.37 38.14
CA THR A 382 -40.69 8.96 39.53
C THR A 382 -40.12 7.55 39.73
N THR A 383 -39.99 7.10 40.98
CA THR A 383 -39.64 5.70 41.32
C THR A 383 -40.56 4.68 40.65
N ALA A 384 -41.78 5.08 40.26
CA ALA A 384 -42.69 4.25 39.48
C ALA A 384 -42.17 3.94 38.06
N CYS A 385 -41.41 4.84 37.43
CA CYS A 385 -40.81 4.60 36.11
C CYS A 385 -39.68 3.56 36.16
N LEU A 386 -38.88 3.58 37.24
CA LEU A 386 -37.86 2.54 37.49
C LEU A 386 -38.49 1.15 37.64
N ARG A 387 -39.67 1.06 38.27
CA ARG A 387 -40.43 -0.20 38.39
C ARG A 387 -41.01 -0.69 37.07
N ILE A 388 -41.47 0.21 36.19
CA ILE A 388 -42.02 -0.16 34.87
C ILE A 388 -40.93 -0.74 33.96
N HIS A 389 -39.69 -0.28 34.11
CA HIS A 389 -38.55 -0.68 33.30
C HIS A 389 -37.54 -1.56 34.06
N GLU A 390 -37.97 -2.20 35.16
CA GLU A 390 -37.10 -2.98 36.05
C GLU A 390 -36.30 -4.03 35.27
N ASP A 391 -36.95 -4.79 34.37
CA ASP A 391 -36.32 -5.83 33.55
C ASP A 391 -35.20 -5.29 32.65
N PHE A 392 -35.38 -4.10 32.06
CA PHE A 392 -34.34 -3.46 31.25
C PHE A 392 -33.15 -3.01 32.12
N LEU A 393 -33.44 -2.45 33.29
CA LEU A 393 -32.41 -2.02 34.24
C LEU A 393 -31.61 -3.22 34.78
N TYR A 394 -32.24 -4.38 35.02
CA TYR A 394 -31.55 -5.62 35.43
C TYR A 394 -30.51 -6.09 34.42
N ASP A 395 -30.78 -5.92 33.13
CA ASP A 395 -29.92 -6.40 32.06
C ASP A 395 -28.76 -5.43 31.78
N GLU A 396 -29.01 -4.12 31.85
CA GLU A 396 -28.05 -3.08 31.46
C GLU A 396 -27.19 -2.52 32.62
N LEU A 397 -27.68 -2.54 33.87
CA LEU A 397 -26.92 -1.98 35.00
C LEU A 397 -26.00 -3.02 35.66
N GLU A 398 -24.76 -2.63 35.97
CA GLU A 398 -23.88 -3.41 36.81
C GLU A 398 -24.08 -3.01 38.29
N PRO A 399 -24.60 -3.91 39.15
CA PRO A 399 -25.03 -3.55 40.51
C PRO A 399 -23.90 -3.09 41.41
N ARG A 400 -22.68 -3.59 41.17
CA ARG A 400 -21.50 -3.25 41.96
C ARG A 400 -21.05 -1.82 41.68
N ASP A 401 -20.96 -1.47 40.39
CA ASP A 401 -20.54 -0.14 39.95
C ASP A 401 -21.55 0.93 40.40
N LEU A 402 -22.84 0.63 40.34
CA LEU A 402 -23.89 1.53 40.80
C LEU A 402 -23.88 1.66 42.34
N CYS A 403 -23.70 0.56 43.06
CA CYS A 403 -23.62 0.59 44.53
C CYS A 403 -22.39 1.33 45.04
N ASP A 404 -21.23 1.20 44.37
CA ASP A 404 -20.01 1.96 44.66
C ASP A 404 -20.25 3.46 44.45
N PHE A 405 -20.86 3.85 43.33
CA PHE A 405 -21.22 5.25 43.05
C PHE A 405 -22.20 5.82 44.09
N LEU A 406 -23.23 5.05 44.47
CA LEU A 406 -24.19 5.49 45.48
C LEU A 406 -23.59 5.62 46.88
N PHE A 407 -22.61 4.78 47.22
CA PHE A 407 -21.88 4.89 48.47
C PHE A 407 -20.98 6.14 48.48
N GLU A 408 -20.33 6.46 47.37
CA GLU A 408 -19.54 7.70 47.20
C GLU A 408 -20.41 8.96 47.34
N GLU A 409 -21.65 8.92 46.84
CA GLU A 409 -22.62 10.02 46.95
C GLU A 409 -23.39 10.02 48.29
N GLU A 410 -22.97 9.22 49.28
CA GLU A 410 -23.59 9.08 50.61
C GLU A 410 -25.08 8.67 50.59
N ALA A 411 -25.54 8.07 49.49
CA ALA A 411 -26.92 7.64 49.30
C ALA A 411 -27.22 6.23 49.86
N VAL A 412 -26.18 5.44 50.13
CA VAL A 412 -26.26 4.08 50.67
C VAL A 412 -25.28 3.93 51.84
N ASP A 413 -25.69 3.29 52.93
CA ASP A 413 -24.84 3.05 54.09
C ASP A 413 -23.91 1.85 53.88
N ILE A 414 -22.81 1.80 54.64
CA ILE A 414 -21.78 0.76 54.50
C ILE A 414 -22.33 -0.65 54.64
N LEU A 415 -23.34 -0.86 55.49
CA LEU A 415 -23.96 -2.18 55.68
C LEU A 415 -24.77 -2.63 54.46
N SER A 416 -25.45 -1.71 53.80
CA SER A 416 -26.19 -2.00 52.56
C SER A 416 -25.25 -2.18 51.39
N HIS A 417 -24.16 -1.40 51.34
CA HIS A 417 -23.09 -1.54 50.34
C HIS A 417 -22.41 -2.92 50.42
N ASP A 418 -21.94 -3.31 51.60
CA ASP A 418 -21.32 -4.63 51.83
C ASP A 418 -22.28 -5.76 51.45
N LYS A 419 -23.56 -5.64 51.82
CA LYS A 419 -24.57 -6.66 51.51
C LYS A 419 -24.79 -6.84 50.00
N ILE A 420 -24.73 -5.77 49.21
CA ILE A 420 -24.88 -5.82 47.75
C ILE A 420 -23.60 -6.37 47.13
N THR A 421 -22.42 -5.92 47.55
CA THR A 421 -21.13 -6.34 46.98
C THR A 421 -20.74 -7.77 47.34
N GLU A 422 -21.12 -8.28 48.52
CA GLU A 422 -20.88 -9.67 48.96
C GLU A 422 -21.87 -10.67 48.33
N THR A 423 -22.98 -10.20 47.77
CA THR A 423 -23.98 -11.08 47.16
C THR A 423 -23.49 -11.62 45.80
N ASN A 424 -23.22 -12.92 45.72
CA ASN A 424 -22.63 -13.56 44.52
C ASN A 424 -23.56 -13.67 43.29
N ARG A 425 -24.85 -13.31 43.39
CA ARG A 425 -25.80 -13.41 42.27
C ARG A 425 -26.27 -12.03 41.84
N ARG A 426 -25.91 -11.60 40.62
CA ARG A 426 -26.29 -10.31 40.01
C ARG A 426 -27.78 -9.97 40.16
N ARG A 427 -28.69 -10.92 39.87
CA ARG A 427 -30.14 -10.71 40.06
C ARG A 427 -30.52 -10.40 41.52
N LYS A 428 -29.85 -11.02 42.50
CA LYS A 428 -30.12 -10.74 43.91
C LYS A 428 -29.53 -9.39 44.33
N GLN A 429 -28.37 -9.02 43.79
CA GLN A 429 -27.76 -7.70 44.01
C GLN A 429 -28.71 -6.59 43.56
N MET A 430 -29.19 -6.64 42.32
CA MET A 430 -30.15 -5.67 41.79
C MET A 430 -31.48 -5.64 42.56
N VAL A 431 -32.00 -6.78 43.02
CA VAL A 431 -33.23 -6.81 43.85
C VAL A 431 -33.02 -6.06 45.17
N PHE A 432 -31.88 -6.24 45.83
CA PHE A 432 -31.55 -5.49 47.04
C PHE A 432 -31.38 -4.01 46.75
N GLU A 433 -30.69 -3.67 45.67
CA GLU A 433 -30.45 -2.29 45.26
C GLU A 433 -31.76 -1.57 44.92
N MET A 434 -32.63 -2.19 44.11
CA MET A 434 -33.99 -1.71 43.80
C MET A 434 -34.88 -1.54 45.03
N SER A 435 -34.66 -2.35 46.08
CA SER A 435 -35.40 -2.22 47.33
C SER A 435 -34.97 -0.98 48.13
N LEU A 436 -33.72 -0.53 48.02
CA LEU A 436 -33.24 0.70 48.67
C LEU A 436 -33.93 1.94 48.09
N TYR A 437 -34.16 1.97 46.77
CA TYR A 437 -34.90 3.05 46.09
C TYR A 437 -36.40 3.12 46.43
N SER A 438 -36.96 2.12 47.13
CA SER A 438 -38.37 2.13 47.54
C SER A 438 -38.61 2.79 48.92
N TYR A 439 -37.55 3.14 49.64
CA TYR A 439 -37.62 3.76 50.98
C TYR A 439 -37.16 5.23 51.01
N VAL A 440 -36.78 5.80 49.87
CA VAL A 440 -36.53 7.23 49.63
C VAL A 440 -37.69 7.79 48.81
#